data_AF-A0A955NLE6-F1
#
_entry.id   AF-A0A955NLE6-F1
#
_cell.length_a   1.000
_cell.length_b   1.000
_cell.length_c   1.000
_cell.angle_alpha   90.00
_cell.angle_beta   90.00
_cell.angle_gamma   90.00
#
_symmetry.space_group_name_H-M   'P 1'
#
loop_
_entity.id
_entity.type
_entity.pdbx_description
1 polymer ?
#
loop_
_entity_poly.entity_id
_entity_poly.type
_entity_poly.pdbx_seq_one_letter_code
_entity_poly.pdbx_strand_id
1 'polypeptide(L)'
;TVYLDHFLRLADRVLAARADKSGEFDFRDRLTFGWLSGGHYTYGKPVVLKDSDGNPSVQIQTIGNSYNDKVSIEIIAGATAASFTVKCIDHRNPDQPKETLFRDLTMETAEREVNPKEGEPRLIQLKRIADRPPVPVGPFIPETQLMTFHGHHTGRILTPMARFCDLVINNDDLEKYREKAAEYLVEIRISMAEHDQFLVEEDDWGYTIFERGSPFWCDGVPEPHNTMACSGSTYIHLYRATGEPYFLDRATRLARMFKRNHIPQADGTWLFHYWWGPMETGWREGEGMSDHLVSYGGQSVPEDISHLQLTLMFLVDCYENGIVFEEEDLDRWAKTFNTVLYHEDDEGPYLPFRVDGSQSGKSRGSSNHVLYGFLEIGACVDSTMVDRCQSILEANYSETASPTVLFSYAALAKASRTP
;
A
#
# COMPACT_ATOMS: atom_id res chain seq x y z
N THR A 1 -32.58 2.76 1.04
CA THR A 1 -31.81 1.52 0.83
C THR A 1 -31.19 1.39 -0.57
N VAL A 2 -31.56 2.21 -1.57
CA VAL A 2 -30.98 2.19 -2.94
C VAL A 2 -29.43 2.14 -2.98
N TYR A 3 -28.75 2.90 -2.12
CA TYR A 3 -27.29 2.88 -2.02
C TYR A 3 -26.74 1.53 -1.54
N LEU A 4 -27.43 0.85 -0.61
CA LEU A 4 -27.06 -0.49 -0.13
C LEU A 4 -27.24 -1.52 -1.24
N ASP A 5 -28.34 -1.44 -2.00
CA ASP A 5 -28.56 -2.32 -3.15
C ASP A 5 -27.47 -2.12 -4.23
N HIS A 6 -27.04 -0.88 -4.46
CA HIS A 6 -25.93 -0.60 -5.36
C HIS A 6 -24.60 -1.14 -4.84
N PHE A 7 -24.33 -0.96 -3.54
CA PHE A 7 -23.16 -1.48 -2.85
C PHE A 7 -23.06 -3.00 -3.01
N LEU A 8 -24.15 -3.74 -2.77
CA LEU A 8 -24.14 -5.21 -2.89
C LEU A 8 -23.67 -5.67 -4.26
N ARG A 9 -24.19 -5.09 -5.34
CA ARG A 9 -23.77 -5.46 -6.70
C ARG A 9 -22.29 -5.20 -6.96
N LEU A 10 -21.71 -4.15 -6.36
CA LEU A 10 -20.30 -3.85 -6.51
C LEU A 10 -19.46 -4.79 -5.65
N ALA A 11 -19.86 -5.01 -4.40
CA ALA A 11 -19.19 -5.92 -3.48
C ALA A 11 -19.16 -7.36 -4.03
N ASP A 12 -20.27 -7.85 -4.62
CA ASP A 12 -20.33 -9.15 -5.29
C ASP A 12 -19.34 -9.26 -6.44
N ARG A 13 -19.22 -8.22 -7.27
CA ARG A 13 -18.27 -8.19 -8.39
C ARG A 13 -16.83 -8.18 -7.92
N VAL A 14 -16.55 -7.42 -6.86
CA VAL A 14 -15.22 -7.37 -6.26
C VAL A 14 -14.88 -8.73 -5.66
N LEU A 15 -15.78 -9.34 -4.91
CA LEU A 15 -15.58 -10.68 -4.34
C LEU A 15 -15.38 -11.76 -5.41
N ALA A 16 -16.11 -11.69 -6.53
CA ALA A 16 -15.92 -12.61 -7.65
C ALA A 16 -14.53 -12.50 -8.31
N ALA A 17 -13.81 -11.39 -8.11
CA ALA A 17 -12.44 -11.20 -8.61
C ALA A 17 -11.35 -11.70 -7.64
N ARG A 18 -11.71 -12.25 -6.47
CA ARG A 18 -10.75 -12.86 -5.53
C ARG A 18 -10.15 -14.12 -6.14
N ALA A 19 -8.88 -14.40 -5.86
CA ALA A 19 -8.10 -15.42 -6.58
C ALA A 19 -8.75 -16.83 -6.58
N ASP A 20 -9.23 -17.29 -5.43
CA ASP A 20 -9.97 -18.56 -5.29
C ASP A 20 -11.28 -18.62 -6.10
N LYS A 21 -11.92 -17.48 -6.36
CA LYS A 21 -13.17 -17.38 -7.12
C LYS A 21 -12.94 -17.24 -8.61
N SER A 22 -11.90 -16.51 -9.01
CA SER A 22 -11.51 -16.34 -10.43
C SER A 22 -10.70 -17.51 -10.98
N GLY A 23 -10.12 -18.34 -10.11
CA GLY A 23 -9.25 -19.45 -10.49
C GLY A 23 -7.84 -18.99 -10.90
N GLU A 24 -7.45 -17.77 -10.50
CA GLU A 24 -6.13 -17.23 -10.77
C GLU A 24 -5.14 -17.65 -9.67
N PHE A 25 -3.95 -18.09 -10.08
CA PHE A 25 -2.89 -18.53 -9.18
C PHE A 25 -1.90 -17.40 -8.89
N ASP A 26 -1.41 -17.37 -7.65
CA ASP A 26 -0.33 -16.48 -7.24
C ASP A 26 1.05 -16.98 -7.72
N PHE A 27 2.10 -16.26 -7.35
CA PHE A 27 3.50 -16.57 -7.67
C PHE A 27 4.01 -17.90 -7.12
N ARG A 28 3.23 -18.56 -6.25
CA ARG A 28 3.55 -19.85 -5.61
C ARG A 28 2.69 -20.97 -6.20
N ASP A 29 1.99 -20.70 -7.30
CA ASP A 29 1.01 -21.58 -7.92
C ASP A 29 -0.11 -21.98 -6.94
N ARG A 30 -0.54 -21.05 -6.07
CA ARG A 30 -1.64 -21.25 -5.11
C ARG A 30 -2.84 -20.36 -5.40
N LEU A 31 -4.03 -20.92 -5.16
CA LEU A 31 -5.25 -20.11 -5.02
C LEU A 31 -5.24 -19.50 -3.61
N THR A 32 -5.22 -18.18 -3.53
CA THR A 32 -5.25 -17.44 -2.26
C THR A 32 -6.65 -16.91 -1.99
N PHE A 33 -6.88 -16.47 -0.75
CA PHE A 33 -8.13 -15.82 -0.35
C PHE A 33 -8.00 -14.29 -0.37
N GLY A 34 -7.27 -13.76 -1.34
CA GLY A 34 -7.15 -12.32 -1.56
C GLY A 34 -7.16 -11.94 -3.02
N TRP A 35 -6.96 -10.64 -3.27
CA TRP A 35 -6.95 -10.08 -4.62
C TRP A 35 -5.52 -9.99 -5.13
N LEU A 36 -5.28 -10.63 -6.27
CA LEU A 36 -3.96 -10.63 -6.90
C LEU A 36 -3.66 -9.24 -7.46
N SER A 37 -2.42 -8.82 -7.27
CA SER A 37 -1.86 -7.64 -7.89
C SER A 37 -0.53 -7.99 -8.52
N GLY A 38 -0.25 -7.38 -9.67
CA GLY A 38 1.04 -7.41 -10.33
C GLY A 38 1.50 -6.00 -10.68
N GLY A 39 2.26 -5.91 -11.77
CA GLY A 39 2.59 -4.67 -12.48
C GLY A 39 3.46 -3.72 -11.66
N HIS A 40 2.81 -2.71 -11.11
CA HIS A 40 3.47 -1.65 -10.36
C HIS A 40 4.21 -2.18 -9.12
N TYR A 41 3.72 -3.23 -8.45
CA TYR A 41 4.26 -3.61 -7.14
C TYR A 41 5.27 -4.76 -7.20
N THR A 42 5.08 -5.70 -8.11
CA THR A 42 5.74 -7.00 -8.06
C THR A 42 6.88 -7.11 -9.04
N TYR A 43 7.83 -7.99 -8.76
CA TYR A 43 8.90 -8.35 -9.68
C TYR A 43 8.38 -8.97 -10.98
N GLY A 44 9.18 -8.85 -12.04
CA GLY A 44 8.97 -9.59 -13.28
C GLY A 44 9.02 -11.10 -13.03
N LYS A 45 8.33 -11.87 -13.85
CA LYS A 45 8.57 -13.31 -14.01
C LYS A 45 9.95 -13.48 -14.62
N PRO A 46 10.79 -14.39 -14.09
CA PRO A 46 12.10 -14.61 -14.69
C PRO A 46 11.99 -15.17 -16.11
N VAL A 47 12.78 -14.61 -17.02
CA VAL A 47 12.83 -15.01 -18.44
C VAL A 47 14.14 -15.73 -18.71
N VAL A 48 14.06 -16.99 -19.13
CA VAL A 48 15.23 -17.78 -19.55
C VAL A 48 15.55 -17.51 -21.01
N LEU A 49 16.69 -16.88 -21.24
CA LEU A 49 17.24 -16.59 -22.57
C LEU A 49 18.13 -17.75 -23.02
N LYS A 50 18.14 -18.01 -24.33
CA LYS A 50 18.78 -19.19 -24.93
C LYS A 50 20.06 -18.84 -25.67
N ASP A 51 20.98 -19.79 -25.76
CA ASP A 51 22.17 -19.71 -26.63
C ASP A 51 21.83 -20.04 -28.09
N SER A 52 22.84 -20.05 -28.96
CA SER A 52 22.70 -20.35 -30.40
C SER A 52 22.17 -21.76 -30.69
N ASP A 53 22.30 -22.66 -29.73
CA ASP A 53 21.91 -24.06 -29.86
C ASP A 53 20.53 -24.31 -29.23
N GLY A 54 19.89 -23.25 -28.71
CA GLY A 54 18.58 -23.31 -28.07
C GLY A 54 18.61 -23.75 -26.61
N ASN A 55 19.79 -23.89 -26.01
CA ASN A 55 19.94 -24.26 -24.60
C ASN A 55 19.81 -23.03 -23.69
N PRO A 56 19.31 -23.18 -22.45
CA PRO A 56 19.31 -22.11 -21.46
C PRO A 56 20.72 -21.50 -21.24
N SER A 57 20.81 -20.18 -21.27
CA SER A 57 22.07 -19.43 -21.11
C SER A 57 22.07 -18.57 -19.86
N VAL A 58 21.11 -17.64 -19.79
CA VAL A 58 20.91 -16.72 -18.65
C VAL A 58 19.43 -16.61 -18.33
N GLN A 59 19.13 -16.33 -17.08
CA GLN A 59 17.81 -15.92 -16.61
C GLN A 59 17.88 -14.43 -16.26
N ILE A 60 16.92 -13.64 -16.76
CA ILE A 60 16.83 -12.21 -16.46
C ILE A 60 15.46 -11.87 -15.87
N GLN A 61 15.42 -10.92 -14.94
CA GLN A 61 14.21 -10.56 -14.21
C GLN A 61 14.22 -9.05 -13.88
N THR A 62 13.07 -8.39 -13.98
CA THR A 62 12.89 -7.03 -13.46
C THR A 62 12.63 -7.05 -11.95
N ILE A 63 13.38 -6.24 -11.21
CA ILE A 63 13.43 -6.26 -9.74
C ILE A 63 13.40 -4.86 -9.11
N GLY A 64 12.95 -3.87 -9.87
CA GLY A 64 12.75 -2.52 -9.34
C GLY A 64 11.78 -2.53 -8.17
N ASN A 65 11.88 -1.52 -7.31
CA ASN A 65 10.94 -1.32 -6.20
C ASN A 65 9.48 -1.09 -6.65
N SER A 66 9.31 -0.67 -7.91
CA SER A 66 8.02 -0.41 -8.51
C SER A 66 8.10 -0.36 -10.04
N TYR A 67 6.94 -0.48 -10.70
CA TYR A 67 6.74 -0.35 -12.15
C TYR A 67 7.58 -1.33 -13.00
N ASN A 68 7.69 -2.58 -12.57
CA ASN A 68 8.45 -3.60 -13.29
C ASN A 68 7.82 -3.96 -14.65
N ASP A 69 6.53 -3.67 -14.85
CA ASP A 69 5.81 -3.75 -16.14
C ASP A 69 6.10 -2.58 -17.08
N LYS A 70 6.95 -1.63 -16.69
CA LYS A 70 7.39 -0.48 -17.50
C LYS A 70 8.88 -0.54 -17.84
N VAL A 71 9.53 -1.67 -17.58
CA VAL A 71 10.95 -1.86 -17.88
C VAL A 71 11.10 -2.84 -19.03
N SER A 72 11.63 -2.38 -20.17
CA SER A 72 11.94 -3.25 -21.31
C SER A 72 13.41 -3.65 -21.33
N ILE A 73 13.66 -4.89 -21.73
CA ILE A 73 14.98 -5.52 -21.81
C ILE A 73 15.24 -5.94 -23.25
N GLU A 74 16.45 -5.68 -23.74
CA GLU A 74 16.93 -6.12 -25.04
C GLU A 74 18.32 -6.74 -24.88
N ILE A 75 18.58 -7.83 -25.60
CA ILE A 75 19.89 -8.49 -25.66
C ILE A 75 20.49 -8.23 -27.02
N ILE A 76 21.67 -7.62 -27.04
CA ILE A 76 22.39 -7.23 -28.26
C ILE A 76 23.69 -8.01 -28.31
N ALA A 77 24.15 -8.37 -29.52
CA ALA A 77 25.46 -8.97 -29.71
C ALA A 77 26.57 -8.04 -29.17
N GLY A 78 27.57 -8.59 -28.49
CA GLY A 78 28.72 -7.85 -28.03
C GLY A 78 29.79 -7.67 -29.11
N ALA A 79 30.91 -7.05 -28.74
CA ALA A 79 32.05 -6.85 -29.62
C ALA A 79 32.72 -8.16 -30.07
N THR A 80 32.48 -9.27 -29.37
CA THR A 80 33.01 -10.59 -29.68
C THR A 80 31.91 -11.65 -29.67
N ALA A 81 32.17 -12.82 -30.26
CA ALA A 81 31.22 -13.94 -30.20
C ALA A 81 30.98 -14.49 -28.77
N ALA A 82 31.86 -14.15 -27.82
CA ALA A 82 31.76 -14.56 -26.41
C ALA A 82 31.15 -13.47 -25.51
N SER A 83 30.78 -12.31 -26.07
CA SER A 83 30.21 -11.20 -25.32
C SER A 83 28.84 -10.77 -25.82
N PHE A 84 28.07 -10.16 -24.93
CA PHE A 84 26.74 -9.61 -25.21
C PHE A 84 26.51 -8.30 -24.46
N THR A 85 25.53 -7.52 -24.88
CA THR A 85 25.11 -6.29 -24.20
C THR A 85 23.68 -6.46 -23.71
N VAL A 86 23.42 -6.09 -22.46
CA VAL A 86 22.06 -5.98 -21.93
C VAL A 86 21.67 -4.50 -21.97
N LYS A 87 20.58 -4.21 -22.68
CA LYS A 87 19.96 -2.89 -22.71
C LYS A 87 18.68 -2.93 -21.88
N CYS A 88 18.58 -2.03 -20.91
CA CYS A 88 17.42 -1.84 -20.07
C CYS A 88 16.87 -0.43 -20.31
N ILE A 89 15.56 -0.32 -20.56
CA ILE A 89 14.88 0.97 -20.78
C ILE A 89 13.73 1.07 -19.80
N ASP A 90 13.75 2.13 -19.00
CA ASP A 90 12.72 2.49 -18.05
C ASP A 90 11.72 3.47 -18.68
N HIS A 91 10.49 3.01 -18.87
CA HIS A 91 9.41 3.77 -19.51
C HIS A 91 8.48 4.46 -18.50
N ARG A 92 8.88 4.62 -17.22
CA ARG A 92 8.07 5.33 -16.21
C ARG A 92 7.77 6.78 -16.61
N ASN A 93 8.67 7.41 -17.35
CA ASN A 93 8.41 8.67 -18.04
C ASN A 93 8.45 8.40 -19.56
N PRO A 94 7.30 8.14 -20.20
CA PRO A 94 7.26 7.79 -21.63
C PRO A 94 7.86 8.86 -22.54
N ASP A 95 7.80 10.13 -22.14
CA ASP A 95 8.37 11.24 -22.91
C ASP A 95 9.89 11.32 -22.77
N GLN A 96 10.46 10.71 -21.73
CA GLN A 96 11.89 10.72 -21.42
C GLN A 96 12.33 9.36 -20.85
N PRO A 97 12.30 8.29 -21.65
CA PRO A 97 12.67 6.96 -21.18
C PRO A 97 14.16 6.93 -20.81
N LYS A 98 14.47 6.32 -19.66
CA LYS A 98 15.85 6.24 -19.17
C LYS A 98 16.49 4.94 -19.62
N GLU A 99 17.56 5.06 -20.40
CA GLU A 99 18.33 3.91 -20.90
C GLU A 99 19.52 3.59 -19.98
N THR A 100 19.74 2.30 -19.74
CA THR A 100 20.95 1.76 -19.09
C THR A 100 21.52 0.63 -19.94
N LEU A 101 22.82 0.70 -20.22
CA LEU A 101 23.54 -0.28 -21.04
C LEU A 101 24.64 -0.96 -20.23
N PHE A 102 24.58 -2.29 -20.20
CA PHE A 102 25.64 -3.15 -19.66
C PHE A 102 26.38 -3.77 -20.86
N ARG A 103 27.48 -3.15 -21.25
CA ARG A 103 28.18 -3.47 -22.52
C ARG A 103 29.19 -4.60 -22.34
N ASP A 104 29.36 -5.38 -23.40
CA ASP A 104 30.41 -6.39 -23.54
C ASP A 104 30.53 -7.35 -22.35
N LEU A 105 29.39 -7.72 -21.79
CA LEU A 105 29.29 -8.73 -20.75
C LEU A 105 29.76 -10.08 -21.29
N THR A 106 30.55 -10.78 -20.49
CA THR A 106 30.85 -12.20 -20.70
C THR A 106 30.08 -13.01 -19.66
N MET A 107 30.03 -14.33 -19.83
CA MET A 107 29.42 -15.20 -18.82
C MET A 107 30.12 -15.14 -17.46
N GLU A 108 31.36 -14.67 -17.39
CA GLU A 108 32.09 -14.46 -16.12
C GLU A 108 31.76 -13.12 -15.45
N THR A 109 31.39 -12.10 -16.22
CA THR A 109 31.17 -10.74 -15.68
C THR A 109 29.69 -10.39 -15.54
N ALA A 110 28.80 -11.05 -16.29
CA ALA A 110 27.40 -10.65 -16.43
C ALA A 110 26.66 -10.45 -15.09
N GLU A 111 26.70 -11.44 -14.19
CA GLU A 111 26.01 -11.32 -12.89
C GLU A 111 26.57 -10.17 -12.05
N ARG A 112 27.90 -10.04 -11.97
CA ARG A 112 28.56 -9.01 -11.15
C ARG A 112 28.28 -7.59 -11.65
N GLU A 113 28.18 -7.40 -12.96
CA GLU A 113 27.97 -6.07 -13.54
C GLU A 113 26.49 -5.68 -13.58
N VAL A 114 25.58 -6.64 -13.75
CA VAL A 114 24.13 -6.37 -13.87
C VAL A 114 23.44 -6.31 -12.52
N ASN A 115 23.79 -7.18 -11.57
CA ASN A 115 23.03 -7.37 -10.33
C ASN A 115 23.18 -6.18 -9.36
N PRO A 116 22.18 -5.98 -8.47
CA PRO A 116 22.26 -4.98 -7.41
C PRO A 116 23.55 -5.09 -6.59
N LYS A 117 24.09 -3.93 -6.23
CA LYS A 117 25.19 -3.80 -5.26
C LYS A 117 24.69 -2.93 -4.12
N GLU A 118 25.35 -3.01 -2.96
CA GLU A 118 25.05 -2.15 -1.82
C GLU A 118 24.99 -0.67 -2.24
N GLY A 119 23.88 0.01 -1.95
CA GLY A 119 23.66 1.41 -2.31
C GLY A 119 23.33 1.69 -3.79
N GLU A 120 23.27 0.68 -4.66
CA GLU A 120 22.97 0.83 -6.09
C GLU A 120 21.67 0.11 -6.48
N PRO A 121 20.51 0.80 -6.46
CA PRO A 121 19.27 0.19 -6.93
C PRO A 121 19.38 -0.15 -8.42
N ARG A 122 19.02 -1.39 -8.78
CA ARG A 122 18.94 -1.86 -10.18
C ARG A 122 17.50 -2.17 -10.54
N LEU A 123 17.20 -2.03 -11.83
CA LEU A 123 15.89 -2.38 -12.40
C LEU A 123 15.80 -3.85 -12.79
N ILE A 124 16.95 -4.52 -12.93
CA ILE A 124 17.03 -5.90 -13.40
C ILE A 124 18.08 -6.68 -12.60
N GLN A 125 17.90 -8.00 -12.56
CA GLN A 125 18.91 -8.96 -12.16
C GLN A 125 19.08 -10.02 -13.25
N LEU A 126 20.28 -10.58 -13.31
CA LEU A 126 20.71 -11.62 -14.22
C LEU A 126 21.32 -12.77 -13.40
N LYS A 127 20.92 -14.00 -13.76
CA LYS A 127 21.49 -15.24 -13.26
C LYS A 127 22.09 -16.03 -14.42
N ARG A 128 23.34 -16.44 -14.30
CA ARG A 128 24.01 -17.37 -15.22
C ARG A 128 23.45 -18.77 -15.03
N ILE A 129 23.07 -19.42 -16.13
CA ILE A 129 22.65 -20.82 -16.15
C ILE A 129 23.73 -21.71 -16.77
N ALA A 130 24.38 -21.24 -17.84
CA ALA A 130 25.40 -21.99 -18.57
C ALA A 130 26.58 -21.10 -18.99
N ASP A 131 27.55 -21.65 -19.71
CA ASP A 131 28.81 -20.97 -20.06
C ASP A 131 28.77 -20.25 -21.41
N ARG A 132 27.68 -20.41 -22.16
CA ARG A 132 27.50 -19.82 -23.48
C ARG A 132 26.62 -18.58 -23.40
N PRO A 133 26.94 -17.49 -24.11
CA PRO A 133 26.16 -16.27 -24.08
C PRO A 133 24.79 -16.45 -24.74
N PRO A 134 23.78 -15.65 -24.34
CA PRO A 134 22.48 -15.68 -24.98
C PRO A 134 22.57 -15.11 -26.41
N VAL A 135 21.71 -15.59 -27.30
CA VAL A 135 21.52 -14.96 -28.61
C VAL A 135 20.87 -13.58 -28.45
N PRO A 136 21.06 -12.66 -29.41
CA PRO A 136 20.33 -11.40 -29.42
C PRO A 136 18.81 -11.62 -29.41
N VAL A 137 18.12 -10.82 -28.61
CA VAL A 137 16.66 -10.82 -28.47
C VAL A 137 16.22 -9.37 -28.50
N GLY A 138 15.22 -9.06 -29.34
CA GLY A 138 14.63 -7.72 -29.40
C GLY A 138 14.00 -7.28 -28.07
N PRO A 139 13.57 -6.02 -27.96
CA PRO A 139 13.02 -5.50 -26.72
C PRO A 139 11.77 -6.26 -26.28
N PHE A 140 11.72 -6.64 -25.01
CA PHE A 140 10.56 -7.26 -24.37
C PHE A 140 10.36 -6.71 -22.96
N ILE A 141 9.12 -6.74 -22.46
CA ILE A 141 8.79 -6.41 -21.07
C ILE A 141 8.38 -7.72 -20.39
N PRO A 142 9.08 -8.19 -19.35
CA PRO A 142 8.64 -9.36 -18.60
C PRO A 142 7.23 -9.14 -18.02
N GLU A 143 6.37 -10.14 -18.14
CA GLU A 143 5.16 -10.20 -17.30
C GLU A 143 5.56 -10.13 -15.83
N THR A 144 4.69 -9.63 -14.97
CA THR A 144 4.96 -9.56 -13.54
C THR A 144 4.36 -10.76 -12.81
N GLN A 145 4.96 -11.12 -11.68
CA GLN A 145 4.42 -12.15 -10.80
C GLN A 145 3.18 -11.62 -10.06
N LEU A 146 2.18 -12.45 -9.88
CA LEU A 146 0.96 -12.07 -9.17
C LEU A 146 1.08 -12.43 -7.70
N MET A 147 0.71 -11.53 -6.79
CA MET A 147 0.63 -11.82 -5.36
C MET A 147 -0.51 -11.08 -4.68
N THR A 148 -0.92 -11.55 -3.51
CA THR A 148 -1.85 -10.84 -2.64
C THR A 148 -1.10 -9.87 -1.74
N PHE A 149 -1.54 -8.61 -1.70
CA PHE A 149 -1.09 -7.63 -0.70
C PHE A 149 -2.12 -7.57 0.42
N HIS A 150 -1.85 -8.29 1.50
CA HIS A 150 -2.84 -8.53 2.55
C HIS A 150 -3.18 -7.26 3.35
N GLY A 151 -2.21 -6.55 3.91
CA GLY A 151 -2.50 -5.31 4.62
C GLY A 151 -3.09 -4.24 3.71
N HIS A 152 -2.53 -4.09 2.51
CA HIS A 152 -2.78 -2.91 1.66
C HIS A 152 -4.08 -3.04 0.88
N HIS A 153 -4.18 -4.05 0.00
CA HIS A 153 -5.32 -4.19 -0.90
C HIS A 153 -6.47 -4.94 -0.23
N THR A 154 -6.16 -6.05 0.44
CA THR A 154 -7.19 -6.91 1.04
C THR A 154 -7.92 -6.17 2.16
N GLY A 155 -7.21 -5.52 3.09
CA GLY A 155 -7.83 -4.68 4.12
C GLY A 155 -8.73 -3.57 3.55
N ARG A 156 -8.29 -2.86 2.50
CA ARG A 156 -9.08 -1.80 1.86
C ARG A 156 -10.33 -2.31 1.16
N ILE A 157 -10.25 -3.48 0.52
CA ILE A 157 -11.37 -4.10 -0.17
C ILE A 157 -12.39 -4.63 0.84
N LEU A 158 -11.94 -5.22 1.94
CA LEU A 158 -12.81 -5.85 2.93
C LEU A 158 -13.46 -4.86 3.90
N THR A 159 -12.79 -3.76 4.26
CA THR A 159 -13.33 -2.74 5.19
C THR A 159 -14.76 -2.31 4.85
N PRO A 160 -15.11 -1.89 3.61
CA PRO A 160 -16.49 -1.50 3.30
C PRO A 160 -17.49 -2.66 3.40
N MET A 161 -17.07 -3.91 3.11
CA MET A 161 -17.92 -5.09 3.32
C MET A 161 -18.14 -5.39 4.80
N ALA A 162 -17.10 -5.24 5.63
CA ALA A 162 -17.20 -5.39 7.08
C ALA A 162 -18.09 -4.30 7.70
N ARG A 163 -17.95 -3.04 7.27
CA ARG A 163 -18.85 -1.93 7.65
C ARG A 163 -20.30 -2.21 7.30
N PHE A 164 -20.55 -2.77 6.13
CA PHE A 164 -21.89 -3.19 5.73
C PHE A 164 -22.45 -4.28 6.67
N CYS A 165 -21.63 -5.28 7.01
CA CYS A 165 -22.05 -6.35 7.92
C CYS A 165 -22.40 -5.80 9.31
N ASP A 166 -21.51 -4.97 9.89
CA ASP A 166 -21.73 -4.27 11.16
C ASP A 166 -23.04 -3.46 11.12
N LEU A 167 -23.22 -2.62 10.10
CA LEU A 167 -24.42 -1.79 9.93
C LEU A 167 -25.70 -2.63 9.87
N VAL A 168 -25.72 -3.70 9.08
CA VAL A 168 -26.90 -4.56 8.90
C VAL A 168 -27.20 -5.36 10.16
N ILE A 169 -26.17 -5.88 10.84
CA ILE A 169 -26.36 -6.71 12.02
C ILE A 169 -26.92 -5.88 13.18
N ASN A 170 -26.41 -4.66 13.34
CA ASN A 170 -26.77 -3.74 14.42
C ASN A 170 -27.97 -2.83 14.09
N ASN A 171 -28.71 -3.10 13.01
CA ASN A 171 -29.89 -2.32 12.63
C ASN A 171 -31.04 -3.21 12.12
N ASP A 172 -32.11 -3.31 12.91
CA ASP A 172 -33.28 -4.14 12.60
C ASP A 172 -34.03 -3.69 11.33
N ASP A 173 -33.98 -2.40 10.96
CA ASP A 173 -34.61 -1.89 9.73
C ASP A 173 -33.94 -2.45 8.45
N LEU A 174 -32.77 -3.07 8.60
CA LEU A 174 -31.99 -3.66 7.52
C LEU A 174 -32.09 -5.18 7.48
N GLU A 175 -33.07 -5.79 8.17
CA GLU A 175 -33.25 -7.25 8.26
C GLU A 175 -33.17 -7.97 6.91
N LYS A 176 -33.73 -7.37 5.85
CA LYS A 176 -33.71 -7.93 4.48
C LYS A 176 -32.30 -8.18 3.91
N TYR A 177 -31.26 -7.61 4.52
CA TYR A 177 -29.87 -7.77 4.11
C TYR A 177 -29.08 -8.76 4.97
N ARG A 178 -29.67 -9.30 6.05
CA ARG A 178 -28.96 -10.14 7.04
C ARG A 178 -28.32 -11.38 6.42
N GLU A 179 -29.02 -12.05 5.50
CA GLU A 179 -28.47 -13.22 4.79
C GLU A 179 -27.20 -12.85 4.01
N LYS A 180 -27.23 -11.72 3.30
CA LYS A 180 -26.08 -11.27 2.51
C LYS A 180 -24.92 -10.79 3.40
N ALA A 181 -25.22 -10.15 4.53
CA ALA A 181 -24.21 -9.81 5.52
C ALA A 181 -23.54 -11.06 6.11
N ALA A 182 -24.30 -12.12 6.39
CA ALA A 182 -23.75 -13.38 6.87
C ALA A 182 -22.83 -14.04 5.82
N GLU A 183 -23.20 -14.01 4.54
CA GLU A 183 -22.34 -14.48 3.44
C GLU A 183 -21.02 -13.71 3.39
N TYR A 184 -21.07 -12.37 3.40
CA TYR A 184 -19.85 -11.56 3.41
C TYR A 184 -18.99 -11.77 4.65
N LEU A 185 -19.57 -11.96 5.84
CA LEU A 185 -18.80 -12.27 7.04
C LEU A 185 -17.96 -13.54 6.88
N VAL A 186 -18.50 -14.59 6.26
CA VAL A 186 -17.73 -15.82 5.99
C VAL A 186 -16.54 -15.50 5.08
N GLU A 187 -16.79 -14.74 4.02
CA GLU A 187 -15.77 -14.42 3.01
C GLU A 187 -14.67 -13.50 3.54
N ILE A 188 -15.04 -12.49 4.33
CA ILE A 188 -14.10 -11.59 5.00
C ILE A 188 -13.22 -12.40 5.98
N ARG A 189 -13.82 -13.29 6.78
CA ARG A 189 -13.09 -14.10 7.77
C ARG A 189 -12.02 -14.98 7.13
N ILE A 190 -12.36 -15.64 6.03
CA ILE A 190 -11.42 -16.50 5.31
C ILE A 190 -10.24 -15.67 4.78
N SER A 191 -10.52 -14.50 4.19
CA SER A 191 -9.47 -13.59 3.70
C SER A 191 -8.59 -13.02 4.81
N MET A 192 -9.18 -12.63 5.95
CA MET A 192 -8.42 -12.09 7.09
C MET A 192 -7.58 -13.18 7.78
N ALA A 193 -8.08 -14.42 7.87
CA ALA A 193 -7.30 -15.53 8.43
C ALA A 193 -6.03 -15.84 7.62
N GLU A 194 -6.07 -15.66 6.29
CA GLU A 194 -4.87 -15.76 5.46
C GLU A 194 -3.90 -14.60 5.71
N HIS A 195 -4.39 -13.40 6.03
CA HIS A 195 -3.53 -12.28 6.42
C HIS A 195 -2.88 -12.50 7.80
N ASP A 196 -3.61 -13.05 8.75
CA ASP A 196 -3.16 -13.24 10.14
C ASP A 196 -1.88 -14.08 10.27
N GLN A 197 -1.54 -14.90 9.27
CA GLN A 197 -0.28 -15.67 9.27
C GLN A 197 0.97 -14.78 9.23
N PHE A 198 0.82 -13.50 8.84
CA PHE A 198 1.91 -12.52 8.76
C PHE A 198 1.91 -11.54 9.93
N LEU A 199 1.00 -11.72 10.90
CA LEU A 199 1.01 -10.95 12.12
C LEU A 199 2.17 -11.39 13.02
N VAL A 200 3.04 -10.44 13.34
CA VAL A 200 4.02 -10.55 14.41
C VAL A 200 3.40 -9.99 15.68
N GLU A 201 3.25 -10.87 16.66
CA GLU A 201 2.70 -10.53 17.98
C GLU A 201 3.83 -10.25 18.95
N GLU A 202 3.78 -9.08 19.58
CA GLU A 202 4.57 -8.72 20.75
C GLU A 202 3.66 -8.79 21.99
N ASP A 203 4.16 -8.48 23.19
CA ASP A 203 3.39 -8.63 24.43
C ASP A 203 1.97 -8.05 24.34
N ASP A 204 1.86 -6.72 24.20
CA ASP A 204 0.59 -6.00 24.16
C ASP A 204 0.29 -5.33 22.82
N TRP A 205 1.19 -5.42 21.83
CA TRP A 205 1.05 -4.83 20.50
C TRP A 205 1.40 -5.84 19.40
N GLY A 206 1.32 -5.43 18.14
CA GLY A 206 1.67 -6.28 17.01
C GLY A 206 1.64 -5.53 15.69
N TYR A 207 2.15 -6.17 14.65
CA TYR A 207 2.27 -5.60 13.32
C TYR A 207 2.30 -6.69 12.25
N THR A 208 2.06 -6.33 11.00
CA THR A 208 2.15 -7.28 9.88
C THR A 208 3.43 -7.06 9.09
N ILE A 209 3.94 -8.12 8.48
CA ILE A 209 5.11 -8.08 7.59
C ILE A 209 4.70 -8.44 6.16
N PHE A 210 5.46 -7.95 5.17
CA PHE A 210 5.37 -8.52 3.83
C PHE A 210 5.83 -9.97 3.86
N GLU A 211 5.11 -10.87 3.18
CA GLU A 211 5.50 -12.28 3.10
C GLU A 211 6.96 -12.42 2.62
N ARG A 212 7.79 -13.11 3.41
CA ARG A 212 9.18 -13.39 3.03
C ARG A 212 9.25 -14.29 1.80
N GLY A 213 10.14 -13.96 0.86
CA GLY A 213 10.27 -14.61 -0.44
C GLY A 213 9.17 -14.25 -1.45
N SER A 214 8.25 -13.35 -1.10
CA SER A 214 7.27 -12.82 -2.05
C SER A 214 7.94 -11.96 -3.11
N PRO A 215 7.35 -11.81 -4.32
CA PRO A 215 7.96 -11.07 -5.42
C PRO A 215 7.84 -9.55 -5.21
N PHE A 216 8.18 -9.07 -4.03
CA PHE A 216 8.10 -7.69 -3.58
C PHE A 216 9.45 -7.25 -3.03
N TRP A 217 9.87 -6.04 -3.37
CA TRP A 217 11.27 -5.63 -3.17
C TRP A 217 11.73 -5.62 -1.71
N CYS A 218 10.82 -5.41 -0.76
CA CYS A 218 11.07 -5.49 0.66
C CYS A 218 10.20 -6.60 1.28
N ASP A 219 10.42 -7.83 0.85
CA ASP A 219 9.83 -8.99 1.51
C ASP A 219 10.36 -9.15 2.95
N GLY A 220 9.59 -9.76 3.86
CA GLY A 220 10.04 -10.08 5.22
C GLY A 220 10.10 -8.90 6.21
N VAL A 221 9.97 -7.66 5.75
CA VAL A 221 10.01 -6.46 6.62
C VAL A 221 8.60 -6.01 7.04
N PRO A 222 8.49 -5.21 8.12
CA PRO A 222 7.21 -4.66 8.55
C PRO A 222 6.53 -3.83 7.46
N GLU A 223 5.21 -3.99 7.36
CA GLU A 223 4.38 -3.16 6.50
C GLU A 223 4.36 -1.69 7.01
N PRO A 224 4.11 -0.70 6.14
CA PRO A 224 3.95 0.68 6.56
C PRO A 224 2.59 0.88 7.26
N HIS A 225 2.46 1.99 7.99
CA HIS A 225 1.31 2.27 8.84
C HIS A 225 -0.01 2.29 8.08
N ASN A 226 -0.07 3.01 6.96
CA ASN A 226 -1.23 3.10 6.09
C ASN A 226 -1.76 1.72 5.62
N THR A 227 -0.90 0.72 5.56
CA THR A 227 -1.20 -0.63 5.09
C THR A 227 -1.84 -1.43 6.21
N MET A 228 -1.23 -1.42 7.40
CA MET A 228 -1.81 -2.05 8.59
C MET A 228 -3.16 -1.42 9.00
N ALA A 229 -3.32 -0.12 8.82
CA ALA A 229 -4.50 0.63 9.28
C ALA A 229 -5.78 0.11 8.63
N CYS A 230 -5.73 -0.20 7.33
CA CYS A 230 -6.89 -0.73 6.60
C CYS A 230 -7.34 -2.10 7.11
N SER A 231 -6.39 -2.94 7.55
CA SER A 231 -6.72 -4.23 8.18
C SER A 231 -7.27 -4.04 9.59
N GLY A 232 -6.70 -3.09 10.35
CA GLY A 232 -7.21 -2.66 11.64
C GLY A 232 -8.70 -2.30 11.62
N SER A 233 -9.11 -1.41 10.70
CA SER A 233 -10.52 -1.04 10.52
C SER A 233 -11.41 -2.25 10.20
N THR A 234 -10.93 -3.18 9.37
CA THR A 234 -11.66 -4.42 9.07
C THR A 234 -11.90 -5.25 10.33
N TYR A 235 -10.88 -5.42 11.18
CA TYR A 235 -11.01 -6.15 12.45
C TYR A 235 -12.01 -5.47 13.41
N ILE A 236 -12.02 -4.13 13.49
CA ILE A 236 -12.99 -3.42 14.33
C ILE A 236 -14.41 -3.73 13.88
N HIS A 237 -14.72 -3.63 12.59
CA HIS A 237 -16.07 -3.91 12.10
C HIS A 237 -16.45 -5.39 12.17
N LEU A 238 -15.49 -6.31 12.04
CA LEU A 238 -15.73 -7.72 12.35
C LEU A 238 -16.08 -7.93 13.82
N TYR A 239 -15.36 -7.30 14.75
CA TYR A 239 -15.69 -7.35 16.16
C TYR A 239 -17.09 -6.81 16.44
N ARG A 240 -17.42 -5.63 15.91
CA ARG A 240 -18.76 -5.02 16.09
C ARG A 240 -19.90 -5.86 15.51
N ALA A 241 -19.65 -6.54 14.40
CA ALA A 241 -20.63 -7.40 13.75
C ALA A 241 -20.82 -8.75 14.47
N THR A 242 -19.84 -9.23 15.24
CA THR A 242 -19.80 -10.63 15.69
C THR A 242 -19.65 -10.80 17.19
N GLY A 243 -19.15 -9.78 17.89
CA GLY A 243 -18.79 -9.81 19.30
C GLY A 243 -17.55 -10.65 19.63
N GLU A 244 -16.83 -11.17 18.63
CA GLU A 244 -15.72 -12.09 18.87
C GLU A 244 -14.46 -11.38 19.38
N PRO A 245 -13.97 -11.71 20.60
CA PRO A 245 -12.81 -11.05 21.20
C PRO A 245 -11.53 -11.17 20.38
N TYR A 246 -11.44 -12.19 19.53
CA TYR A 246 -10.32 -12.39 18.61
C TYR A 246 -10.07 -11.15 17.74
N PHE A 247 -11.11 -10.60 17.11
CA PHE A 247 -10.95 -9.43 16.25
C PHE A 247 -10.64 -8.15 17.04
N LEU A 248 -11.20 -8.03 18.25
CA LEU A 248 -10.86 -6.92 19.15
C LEU A 248 -9.39 -6.94 19.54
N ASP A 249 -8.84 -8.10 19.88
CA ASP A 249 -7.42 -8.25 20.21
C ASP A 249 -6.52 -7.83 19.04
N ARG A 250 -6.82 -8.32 17.83
CA ARG A 250 -6.09 -7.96 16.60
C ARG A 250 -6.12 -6.45 16.33
N ALA A 251 -7.30 -5.83 16.37
CA ALA A 251 -7.43 -4.39 16.23
C ALA A 251 -6.65 -3.61 17.30
N THR A 252 -6.75 -4.05 18.56
CA THR A 252 -6.08 -3.40 19.71
C THR A 252 -4.56 -3.45 19.58
N ARG A 253 -4.00 -4.59 19.12
CA ARG A 253 -2.55 -4.76 18.92
C ARG A 253 -2.01 -3.83 17.86
N LEU A 254 -2.69 -3.76 16.71
CA LEU A 254 -2.35 -2.83 15.65
C LEU A 254 -2.46 -1.39 16.17
N ALA A 255 -3.58 -1.01 16.80
CA ALA A 255 -3.79 0.34 17.35
C ALA A 255 -2.69 0.77 18.33
N ARG A 256 -2.23 -0.13 19.22
CA ARG A 256 -1.09 0.14 20.11
C ARG A 256 0.21 0.34 19.35
N MET A 257 0.47 -0.43 18.30
CA MET A 257 1.62 -0.22 17.43
C MET A 257 1.59 1.19 16.82
N PHE A 258 0.46 1.63 16.28
CA PHE A 258 0.30 3.00 15.79
C PHE A 258 0.58 4.03 16.89
N LYS A 259 -0.10 3.94 18.04
CA LYS A 259 0.05 4.93 19.13
C LYS A 259 1.49 5.03 19.63
N ARG A 260 2.23 3.91 19.65
CA ARG A 260 3.65 3.87 20.05
C ARG A 260 4.58 4.56 19.05
N ASN A 261 4.27 4.51 17.75
CA ASN A 261 5.10 5.10 16.71
C ASN A 261 4.72 6.56 16.40
N HIS A 262 3.64 7.09 16.98
CA HIS A 262 3.39 8.53 16.91
C HIS A 262 4.42 9.30 17.76
N ILE A 263 4.94 10.40 17.22
CA ILE A 263 5.99 11.20 17.84
C ILE A 263 5.37 12.52 18.32
N PRO A 264 5.09 12.66 19.63
CA PRO A 264 4.49 13.88 20.16
C PRO A 264 5.51 15.03 20.08
N GLN A 265 5.09 16.15 19.52
CA GLN A 265 5.91 17.35 19.41
C GLN A 265 5.73 18.25 20.65
N ALA A 266 6.73 19.10 20.93
CA ALA A 266 6.73 20.00 22.08
C ALA A 266 5.58 21.03 22.04
N ASP A 267 5.14 21.39 20.83
CA ASP A 267 3.99 22.28 20.61
C ASP A 267 2.64 21.55 20.70
N GLY A 268 2.63 20.25 21.01
CA GLY A 268 1.41 19.45 21.14
C GLY A 268 0.86 18.92 19.81
N THR A 269 1.58 19.06 18.69
CA THR A 269 1.25 18.39 17.43
C THR A 269 1.76 16.94 17.41
N TRP A 270 1.34 16.17 16.42
CA TRP A 270 1.85 14.83 16.12
C TRP A 270 2.73 14.85 14.88
N LEU A 271 3.83 14.10 14.94
CA LEU A 271 4.61 13.70 13.78
C LEU A 271 4.55 12.17 13.66
N PHE A 272 4.59 11.69 12.43
CA PHE A 272 4.58 10.27 12.14
C PHE A 272 5.41 9.98 10.86
N HIS A 273 6.26 8.95 10.86
CA HIS A 273 7.10 8.56 9.72
C HIS A 273 6.45 7.45 8.91
N TYR A 274 6.43 7.53 7.57
CA TYR A 274 5.77 6.51 6.73
C TYR A 274 6.19 5.07 7.08
N TRP A 275 7.50 4.87 7.18
CA TRP A 275 8.13 3.62 7.63
C TRP A 275 8.52 3.70 9.11
N TRP A 276 8.70 2.53 9.70
CA TRP A 276 9.13 2.36 11.09
C TRP A 276 10.01 1.13 11.25
N GLY A 277 10.57 0.97 12.45
CA GLY A 277 11.40 -0.18 12.79
C GLY A 277 12.60 -0.30 11.83
N PRO A 278 12.94 -1.51 11.34
CA PRO A 278 14.06 -1.70 10.42
C PRO A 278 13.96 -0.90 9.12
N MET A 279 12.74 -0.62 8.61
CA MET A 279 12.58 0.23 7.42
C MET A 279 12.92 1.69 7.70
N GLU A 280 12.85 2.12 8.95
CA GLU A 280 13.28 3.45 9.36
C GLU A 280 14.78 3.48 9.68
N THR A 281 15.29 2.49 10.42
CA THR A 281 16.68 2.49 10.93
C THR A 281 17.70 1.86 9.99
N GLY A 282 17.26 1.06 9.03
CA GLY A 282 18.10 0.29 8.14
C GLY A 282 18.64 -1.01 8.76
N TRP A 283 19.34 -1.78 7.93
CA TRP A 283 20.02 -3.04 8.27
C TRP A 283 21.18 -3.30 7.30
N ARG A 284 22.11 -4.16 7.71
CA ARG A 284 23.27 -4.58 6.90
C ARG A 284 23.07 -5.96 6.27
N GLU A 285 23.89 -6.24 5.26
CA GLU A 285 23.99 -7.57 4.68
C GLU A 285 24.32 -8.62 5.76
N GLY A 286 23.62 -9.74 5.72
CA GLY A 286 23.75 -10.84 6.69
C GLY A 286 22.83 -10.77 7.91
N GLU A 287 22.11 -9.66 8.12
CA GLU A 287 21.12 -9.56 9.20
C GLU A 287 19.80 -10.29 8.89
N GLY A 288 19.60 -10.71 7.63
CA GLY A 288 18.54 -11.64 7.26
C GLY A 288 17.11 -11.06 7.26
N MET A 289 16.98 -9.74 7.13
CA MET A 289 15.69 -9.01 7.17
C MET A 289 14.79 -9.26 5.95
N SER A 290 15.38 -9.36 4.76
CA SER A 290 14.67 -9.51 3.48
C SER A 290 15.51 -10.40 2.57
N ASP A 291 14.86 -11.24 1.75
CA ASP A 291 15.55 -12.07 0.76
C ASP A 291 15.90 -11.27 -0.51
N HIS A 292 15.26 -10.11 -0.71
CA HIS A 292 15.44 -9.26 -1.89
C HIS A 292 16.21 -7.97 -1.60
N LEU A 293 15.96 -7.34 -0.45
CA LEU A 293 16.64 -6.14 0.01
C LEU A 293 17.69 -6.50 1.06
N VAL A 294 18.84 -6.98 0.58
CA VAL A 294 19.91 -7.53 1.42
C VAL A 294 20.51 -6.52 2.41
N SER A 295 20.43 -5.22 2.10
CA SER A 295 20.86 -4.11 2.96
C SER A 295 20.01 -2.88 2.68
N TYR A 296 19.74 -2.07 3.70
CA TYR A 296 18.98 -0.82 3.53
C TYR A 296 19.47 0.25 4.50
N GLY A 297 19.59 1.49 4.02
CA GLY A 297 20.06 2.62 4.84
C GLY A 297 19.04 3.18 5.83
N GLY A 298 17.80 2.71 5.77
CA GLY A 298 16.69 3.28 6.55
C GLY A 298 16.14 4.58 5.95
N GLN A 299 14.89 4.89 6.25
CA GLN A 299 14.23 6.11 5.79
C GLN A 299 13.23 6.67 6.81
N SER A 300 13.66 7.68 7.58
CA SER A 300 12.81 8.48 8.47
C SER A 300 12.11 9.63 7.72
N VAL A 301 11.31 9.31 6.71
CA VAL A 301 10.55 10.33 5.96
C VAL A 301 9.17 10.50 6.60
N PRO A 302 8.76 11.75 6.92
CA PRO A 302 7.41 12.02 7.38
C PRO A 302 6.35 11.46 6.43
N GLU A 303 5.27 10.94 7.01
CA GLU A 303 4.14 10.43 6.28
C GLU A 303 3.59 11.48 5.30
N ASP A 304 3.18 11.04 4.11
CA ASP A 304 2.46 11.93 3.20
C ASP A 304 0.95 11.94 3.48
N ILE A 305 0.33 13.08 3.20
CA ILE A 305 -1.10 13.28 3.48
C ILE A 305 -2.00 12.28 2.74
N SER A 306 -1.55 11.71 1.62
CA SER A 306 -2.35 10.79 0.81
C SER A 306 -2.49 9.41 1.45
N HIS A 307 -1.42 8.95 2.11
CA HIS A 307 -1.43 7.71 2.89
C HIS A 307 -1.94 7.95 4.32
N LEU A 308 -1.64 9.11 4.92
CA LEU A 308 -2.08 9.47 6.27
C LEU A 308 -3.59 9.29 6.46
N GLN A 309 -4.41 9.69 5.48
CA GLN A 309 -5.87 9.64 5.62
C GLN A 309 -6.37 8.24 6.04
N LEU A 310 -5.72 7.17 5.60
CA LEU A 310 -6.11 5.79 5.92
C LEU A 310 -5.80 5.43 7.36
N THR A 311 -4.67 5.93 7.86
CA THR A 311 -4.29 5.83 9.27
C THR A 311 -5.29 6.60 10.15
N LEU A 312 -5.69 7.81 9.72
CA LEU A 312 -6.67 8.61 10.45
C LEU A 312 -8.06 7.94 10.49
N MET A 313 -8.48 7.29 9.41
CA MET A 313 -9.72 6.51 9.40
C MET A 313 -9.70 5.43 10.48
N PHE A 314 -8.61 4.65 10.54
CA PHE A 314 -8.47 3.62 11.56
C PHE A 314 -8.40 4.19 12.98
N LEU A 315 -7.74 5.34 13.15
CA LEU A 315 -7.67 6.06 14.43
C LEU A 315 -9.07 6.49 14.90
N VAL A 316 -9.91 7.03 14.02
CA VAL A 316 -11.30 7.39 14.34
C VAL A 316 -12.11 6.13 14.66
N ASP A 317 -12.01 5.07 13.85
CA ASP A 317 -12.68 3.80 14.16
C ASP A 317 -12.29 3.27 15.54
N CYS A 318 -11.01 3.40 15.91
CA CYS A 318 -10.51 3.04 17.22
C CYS A 318 -11.14 3.89 18.33
N TYR A 319 -11.12 5.22 18.18
CA TYR A 319 -11.69 6.15 19.15
C TYR A 319 -13.19 5.93 19.37
N GLU A 320 -13.98 5.85 18.29
CA GLU A 320 -15.44 5.61 18.35
C GLU A 320 -15.79 4.28 19.04
N ASN A 321 -14.86 3.33 19.11
CA ASN A 321 -15.04 2.03 19.74
C ASN A 321 -14.30 1.88 21.08
N GLY A 322 -13.68 2.94 21.60
CA GLY A 322 -12.94 2.91 22.87
C GLY A 322 -11.70 2.02 22.83
N ILE A 323 -11.05 1.90 21.68
CA ILE A 323 -9.87 1.06 21.45
C ILE A 323 -8.63 1.96 21.41
N VAL A 324 -7.84 1.99 22.50
CA VAL A 324 -6.48 2.59 22.59
C VAL A 324 -6.39 4.12 22.43
N PHE A 325 -7.09 4.71 21.47
CA PHE A 325 -7.10 6.13 21.17
C PHE A 325 -8.20 6.85 21.94
N GLU A 326 -7.85 8.03 22.45
CA GLU A 326 -8.69 8.87 23.32
C GLU A 326 -8.91 10.24 22.66
N GLU A 327 -9.79 11.07 23.24
CA GLU A 327 -10.13 12.39 22.70
C GLU A 327 -8.89 13.28 22.57
N GLU A 328 -7.97 13.19 23.54
CA GLU A 328 -6.70 13.92 23.53
C GLU A 328 -5.81 13.54 22.34
N ASP A 329 -5.91 12.32 21.82
CA ASP A 329 -5.16 11.91 20.63
C ASP A 329 -5.74 12.59 19.38
N LEU A 330 -7.07 12.69 19.28
CA LEU A 330 -7.77 13.37 18.19
C LEU A 330 -7.54 14.89 18.23
N ASP A 331 -7.57 15.50 19.43
CA ASP A 331 -7.27 16.93 19.62
C ASP A 331 -5.88 17.30 19.10
N ARG A 332 -4.88 16.45 19.35
CA ARG A 332 -3.53 16.66 18.83
C ARG A 332 -3.48 16.56 17.31
N TRP A 333 -4.26 15.66 16.69
CA TRP A 333 -4.38 15.60 15.24
C TRP A 333 -5.10 16.81 14.66
N ALA A 334 -6.17 17.28 15.31
CA ALA A 334 -6.85 18.51 14.94
C ALA A 334 -5.91 19.72 15.03
N LYS A 335 -5.11 19.80 16.09
CA LYS A 335 -4.06 20.81 16.22
C LYS A 335 -3.02 20.69 15.10
N THR A 336 -2.52 19.49 14.83
CA THR A 336 -1.55 19.23 13.74
C THR A 336 -2.10 19.72 12.40
N PHE A 337 -3.35 19.39 12.09
CA PHE A 337 -4.01 19.89 10.89
C PHE A 337 -4.04 21.43 10.89
N ASN A 338 -4.50 22.03 11.97
CA ASN A 338 -4.75 23.46 12.03
C ASN A 338 -3.50 24.33 12.05
N THR A 339 -2.38 23.84 12.59
CA THR A 339 -1.16 24.64 12.78
C THR A 339 -0.04 24.26 11.82
N VAL A 340 -0.06 23.05 11.26
CA VAL A 340 1.02 22.52 10.40
C VAL A 340 0.55 22.28 8.97
N LEU A 341 -0.65 21.73 8.79
CA LEU A 341 -1.10 21.27 7.47
C LEU A 341 -2.02 22.25 6.75
N TYR A 342 -2.83 23.04 7.44
CA TYR A 342 -3.67 24.03 6.79
C TYR A 342 -2.85 25.28 6.46
N HIS A 343 -2.68 25.54 5.18
CA HIS A 343 -2.07 26.77 4.67
C HIS A 343 -3.04 27.50 3.77
N GLU A 344 -2.90 28.81 3.70
CA GLU A 344 -3.69 29.67 2.83
C GLU A 344 -2.81 30.83 2.36
N ASP A 345 -2.85 31.10 1.06
CA ASP A 345 -2.17 32.22 0.43
C ASP A 345 -3.10 32.89 -0.62
N ASP A 346 -2.54 33.76 -1.46
CA ASP A 346 -3.30 34.52 -2.46
C ASP A 346 -4.02 33.63 -3.50
N GLU A 347 -3.61 32.35 -3.68
CA GLU A 347 -4.26 31.38 -4.56
C GLU A 347 -5.30 30.51 -3.83
N GLY A 348 -5.48 30.71 -2.52
CA GLY A 348 -6.45 29.99 -1.69
C GLY A 348 -5.85 28.88 -0.83
N PRO A 349 -6.69 28.12 -0.11
CA PRO A 349 -6.25 27.13 0.86
C PRO A 349 -5.66 25.87 0.22
N TYR A 350 -4.64 25.29 0.88
CA TYR A 350 -3.95 24.08 0.44
C TYR A 350 -3.35 23.29 1.60
N LEU A 351 -3.01 22.02 1.34
CA LEU A 351 -2.24 21.17 2.26
C LEU A 351 -0.83 20.91 1.70
N PRO A 352 0.24 21.00 2.49
CA PRO A 352 1.57 20.54 2.10
C PRO A 352 1.57 19.01 2.01
N PHE A 353 2.45 18.43 1.18
CA PHE A 353 2.39 16.99 0.91
C PHE A 353 2.75 16.11 2.12
N ARG A 354 3.53 16.63 3.09
CA ARG A 354 4.04 15.87 4.23
C ARG A 354 3.44 16.35 5.55
N VAL A 355 3.30 15.43 6.51
CA VAL A 355 2.75 15.66 7.86
C VAL A 355 3.47 16.75 8.64
N ASP A 356 4.77 16.92 8.41
CA ASP A 356 5.60 17.93 9.07
C ASP A 356 5.44 19.33 8.45
N GLY A 357 4.54 19.49 7.48
CA GLY A 357 4.31 20.76 6.77
C GLY A 357 5.25 20.97 5.57
N SER A 358 6.14 20.03 5.28
CA SER A 358 7.10 20.17 4.17
C SER A 358 6.50 19.86 2.79
N GLN A 359 7.20 20.31 1.74
CA GLN A 359 6.79 20.17 0.32
C GLN A 359 5.48 20.92 -0.04
N SER A 360 5.39 22.19 0.36
CA SER A 360 4.31 23.13 0.04
C SER A 360 4.13 23.35 -1.48
N GLY A 361 2.89 23.62 -1.91
CA GLY A 361 2.56 24.03 -3.29
C GLY A 361 2.48 22.92 -4.34
N LYS A 362 2.94 21.68 -4.06
CA LYS A 362 2.87 20.56 -5.02
C LYS A 362 1.52 19.83 -5.06
N SER A 363 0.59 20.16 -4.15
CA SER A 363 -0.57 19.33 -3.81
C SER A 363 -1.92 20.05 -3.84
N ARG A 364 -2.05 21.28 -4.39
CA ARG A 364 -3.34 21.99 -4.46
C ARG A 364 -4.45 21.10 -5.05
N GLY A 365 -4.23 20.54 -6.24
CA GLY A 365 -5.19 19.62 -6.87
C GLY A 365 -5.36 18.28 -6.15
N SER A 366 -4.34 17.78 -5.44
CA SER A 366 -4.44 16.52 -4.68
C SER A 366 -5.06 16.70 -3.29
N SER A 367 -5.19 17.93 -2.79
CA SER A 367 -5.66 18.22 -1.43
C SER A 367 -7.07 17.69 -1.21
N ASN A 368 -7.95 17.78 -2.21
CA ASN A 368 -9.32 17.25 -2.12
C ASN A 368 -9.40 15.73 -1.95
N HIS A 369 -8.38 15.00 -2.38
CA HIS A 369 -8.34 13.54 -2.37
C HIS A 369 -7.95 12.97 -1.00
N VAL A 370 -7.70 13.81 0.01
CA VAL A 370 -7.13 13.37 1.29
C VAL A 370 -7.87 13.89 2.52
N LEU A 371 -9.02 14.56 2.32
CA LEU A 371 -9.73 15.23 3.42
C LEU A 371 -10.65 14.31 4.22
N TYR A 372 -10.97 13.11 3.72
CA TYR A 372 -11.90 12.20 4.40
C TYR A 372 -11.50 11.93 5.86
N GLY A 373 -10.26 11.47 6.09
CA GLY A 373 -9.78 11.16 7.44
C GLY A 373 -9.73 12.39 8.37
N PHE A 374 -9.41 13.57 7.82
CA PHE A 374 -9.39 14.81 8.58
C PHE A 374 -10.80 15.28 8.96
N LEU A 375 -11.77 15.16 8.04
CA LEU A 375 -13.17 15.49 8.30
C LEU A 375 -13.78 14.60 9.39
N GLU A 376 -13.44 13.30 9.41
CA GLU A 376 -13.91 12.39 10.47
C GLU A 376 -13.35 12.80 11.85
N ILE A 377 -12.08 13.22 11.95
CA ILE A 377 -11.52 13.76 13.20
C ILE A 377 -12.21 15.07 13.59
N GLY A 378 -12.31 16.02 12.66
CA GLY A 378 -12.95 17.32 12.94
C GLY A 378 -14.40 17.17 13.39
N ALA A 379 -15.14 16.20 12.83
CA ALA A 379 -16.51 15.89 13.25
C ALA A 379 -16.61 15.37 14.69
N CYS A 380 -15.53 14.78 15.23
CA CYS A 380 -15.48 14.33 16.61
C CYS A 380 -15.07 15.45 17.58
N VAL A 381 -14.08 16.27 17.23
CA VAL A 381 -13.41 17.14 18.22
C VAL A 381 -13.17 18.60 17.81
N ASP A 382 -13.28 18.98 16.54
CA ASP A 382 -12.90 20.33 16.09
C ASP A 382 -13.67 20.82 14.86
N SER A 383 -14.69 21.65 15.08
CA SER A 383 -15.47 22.27 14.00
C SER A 383 -14.65 23.21 13.12
N THR A 384 -13.58 23.84 13.63
CA THR A 384 -12.70 24.72 12.85
C THR A 384 -11.96 23.91 11.78
N MET A 385 -11.57 22.69 12.11
CA MET A 385 -10.97 21.76 11.16
C MET A 385 -11.95 21.36 10.05
N VAL A 386 -13.23 21.16 10.39
CA VAL A 386 -14.30 20.91 9.41
C VAL A 386 -14.47 22.09 8.46
N ASP A 387 -14.56 23.31 9.00
CA ASP A 387 -14.71 24.54 8.20
C ASP A 387 -13.54 24.73 7.22
N ARG A 388 -12.32 24.42 7.67
CA ARG A 388 -11.10 24.47 6.84
C ARG A 388 -11.03 23.37 5.79
N CYS A 389 -11.51 22.16 6.09
CA CYS A 389 -11.65 21.12 5.09
C CYS A 389 -12.68 21.52 4.02
N GLN A 390 -13.79 22.15 4.44
CA GLN A 390 -14.78 22.69 3.52
C GLN A 390 -14.18 23.77 2.61
N SER A 391 -13.41 24.72 3.16
CA SER A 391 -12.79 25.78 2.35
C SER A 391 -11.84 25.22 1.28
N ILE A 392 -11.09 24.16 1.59
CA ILE A 392 -10.24 23.46 0.61
C ILE A 392 -11.08 22.81 -0.50
N LEU A 393 -12.16 22.10 -0.14
CA LEU A 393 -13.05 21.45 -1.11
C LEU A 393 -13.71 22.47 -2.06
N GLU A 394 -14.16 23.59 -1.52
CA GLU A 394 -14.78 24.67 -2.28
C GLU A 394 -13.79 25.37 -3.21
N ALA A 395 -12.59 25.70 -2.71
CA ALA A 395 -11.55 26.37 -3.48
C ALA A 395 -11.02 25.52 -4.64
N ASN A 396 -11.02 24.20 -4.48
CA ASN A 396 -10.48 23.26 -5.47
C ASN A 396 -11.59 22.45 -6.16
N TYR A 397 -12.85 22.93 -6.16
CA TYR A 397 -13.96 22.23 -6.78
C TYR A 397 -13.70 21.93 -8.26
N SER A 398 -14.02 20.71 -8.69
CA SER A 398 -13.97 20.27 -10.09
C SER A 398 -15.29 19.58 -10.44
N GLU A 399 -15.82 19.89 -11.63
CA GLU A 399 -17.00 19.20 -12.20
C GLU A 399 -16.73 17.71 -12.44
N THR A 400 -15.45 17.31 -12.54
CA THR A 400 -15.01 15.91 -12.64
C THR A 400 -14.44 15.46 -11.30
N ALA A 401 -15.32 15.14 -10.35
CA ALA A 401 -14.89 14.62 -9.06
C ALA A 401 -14.44 13.16 -9.18
N SER A 402 -13.19 12.89 -8.80
CA SER A 402 -12.74 11.51 -8.60
C SER A 402 -13.53 10.83 -7.46
N PRO A 403 -13.60 9.49 -7.41
CA PRO A 403 -14.25 8.78 -6.30
C PRO A 403 -13.75 9.23 -4.92
N THR A 404 -12.44 9.47 -4.75
CA THR A 404 -11.86 9.90 -3.48
C THR A 404 -12.34 11.28 -3.04
N VAL A 405 -12.57 12.18 -3.99
CA VAL A 405 -13.13 13.52 -3.69
C VAL A 405 -14.59 13.39 -3.24
N LEU A 406 -15.36 12.47 -3.84
CA LEU A 406 -16.74 12.19 -3.42
C LEU A 406 -16.81 11.62 -2.00
N PHE A 407 -15.82 10.83 -1.57
CA PHE A 407 -15.71 10.38 -0.18
C PHE A 407 -15.55 11.57 0.78
N SER A 408 -14.68 12.53 0.48
CA SER A 408 -14.51 13.75 1.28
C SER A 408 -15.83 14.54 1.38
N TYR A 409 -16.57 14.71 0.28
CA TYR A 409 -17.89 15.37 0.33
C TYR A 409 -18.91 14.62 1.17
N ALA A 410 -18.91 13.27 1.13
CA ALA A 410 -19.78 12.47 1.96
C ALA A 410 -19.45 12.62 3.45
N ALA A 411 -18.16 12.66 3.82
CA ALA A 411 -17.73 12.94 5.19
C ALA A 411 -18.10 14.35 5.65
N LEU A 412 -17.93 15.37 4.79
CA LEU A 412 -18.36 16.73 5.11
C LEU A 412 -19.87 16.78 5.37
N ALA A 413 -20.68 16.15 4.51
CA ALA A 413 -22.13 16.09 4.71
C ALA A 413 -22.55 15.33 5.97
N LYS A 414 -21.75 14.35 6.43
CA LYS A 414 -21.92 13.68 7.73
C LYS A 414 -21.59 14.65 8.86
N ALA A 415 -20.43 15.30 8.81
CA ALA A 415 -19.95 16.24 9.83
C ALA A 415 -20.91 17.42 10.04
N SER A 416 -21.45 18.00 8.97
CA SER A 416 -22.40 19.12 9.05
C SER A 416 -23.77 18.77 9.63
N ARG A 417 -24.06 17.49 9.88
CA ARG A 417 -25.31 17.02 10.51
C ARG A 417 -25.16 16.77 12.00
N THR A 418 -23.93 16.75 12.52
CA THR A 418 -23.66 16.63 13.95
C THR A 418 -23.88 18.02 14.58
N PRO A 419 -24.84 18.16 15.51
CA PRO A 419 -25.25 19.46 16.06
C PRO A 419 -24.20 20.16 16.92
#